data_AF-A0A1R3TRZ0-F1
#
_entry.id   AF-A0A1R3TRZ0-F1
#
_cell.length_a   1.000
_cell.length_b   1.000
_cell.length_c   1.000
_cell.angle_alpha   90.00
_cell.angle_beta   90.00
_cell.angle_gamma   90.00
#
_symmetry.space_group_name_H-M   'P 1'
#
loop_
_entity.id
_entity.type
_entity.pdbx_description
1 polymer ?
#
loop_
_entity_poly.entity_id
_entity_poly.type
_entity_poly.pdbx_seq_one_letter_code
_entity_poly.pdbx_strand_id
1 'polypeptide(L)'
;MGHKYISLGAACNAANMIKIAGLRRTSYPFDWLLNLEDGLTTVTDIIRDDFQKVSPWDCYDVVSPPDAERTVLAYKHYPRTFHIHSDPSSNREIHEQLTRRFQRLKRALSSRDSLHLIYYRNLSACRATRPDITPAEVAQLMLSEWGEFLRLISPWRQGDTTVLLVLECDVEDVEQTDRAIDIIEIADPKVALKRAISRYDDDAALYDRWQKEWAHLIINHTRMPIWLQVRCHAKRAVRSIRKSIKSRLRSLS
;
A
#
# COMPACT_ATOMS: atom_id res chain seq x y z
N MET A 1 -6.02 23.88 1.02
CA MET A 1 -5.37 22.63 1.46
C MET A 1 -5.72 21.53 0.46
N GLY A 2 -4.73 20.73 0.03
CA GLY A 2 -4.93 19.61 -0.88
C GLY A 2 -5.19 18.29 -0.16
N HIS A 3 -5.61 17.27 -0.90
CA HIS A 3 -5.73 15.88 -0.44
C HIS A 3 -4.66 15.02 -1.14
N LYS A 4 -3.91 14.24 -0.35
CA LYS A 4 -2.87 13.33 -0.85
C LYS A 4 -3.18 11.90 -0.38
N TYR A 5 -3.16 10.96 -1.31
CA TYR A 5 -3.33 9.53 -1.06
C TYR A 5 -1.99 8.84 -1.23
N ILE A 6 -1.52 8.18 -0.18
CA ILE A 6 -0.14 7.66 -0.09
C ILE A 6 -0.22 6.18 0.32
N SER A 7 0.41 5.31 -0.48
CA SER A 7 0.66 3.93 -0.08
C SER A 7 1.86 3.91 0.87
N LEU A 8 1.74 3.19 1.99
CA LEU A 8 2.85 2.90 2.90
C LEU A 8 3.53 1.56 2.59
N GLY A 9 3.23 0.93 1.45
CA GLY A 9 3.96 -0.25 0.96
C GLY A 9 3.26 -1.58 1.21
N ALA A 10 4.02 -2.56 1.70
CA ALA A 10 3.80 -4.00 1.71
C ALA A 10 4.03 -4.65 0.33
N ALA A 11 3.29 -4.22 -0.70
CA ALA A 11 3.63 -4.41 -2.12
C ALA A 11 2.93 -3.35 -2.98
N CYS A 12 2.78 -3.59 -4.29
CA CYS A 12 2.24 -2.60 -5.22
C CYS A 12 0.70 -2.48 -5.23
N ASN A 13 -0.04 -3.31 -4.46
CA ASN A 13 -1.50 -3.36 -4.49
C ASN A 13 -2.15 -2.01 -4.13
N ALA A 14 -1.85 -1.46 -2.94
CA ALA A 14 -2.41 -0.19 -2.50
C ALA A 14 -2.07 0.96 -3.48
N ALA A 15 -0.81 1.08 -3.93
CA ALA A 15 -0.38 2.10 -4.87
C ALA A 15 -1.06 1.97 -6.25
N ASN A 16 -1.24 0.73 -6.74
CA ASN A 16 -1.99 0.45 -7.95
C ASN A 16 -3.46 0.83 -7.77
N MET A 17 -4.07 0.51 -6.63
CA MET A 17 -5.48 0.80 -6.39
C MET A 17 -5.76 2.30 -6.21
N ILE A 18 -4.85 3.07 -5.62
CA ILE A 18 -4.91 4.54 -5.59
C ILE A 18 -4.84 5.12 -7.02
N LYS A 19 -4.00 4.54 -7.90
CA LYS A 19 -3.94 4.90 -9.33
C LYS A 19 -5.23 4.50 -10.06
N ILE A 20 -5.80 3.34 -9.72
CA ILE A 20 -7.04 2.85 -10.31
C ILE A 20 -8.23 3.73 -9.91
N ALA A 21 -8.31 4.17 -8.65
CA ALA A 21 -9.29 5.16 -8.21
C ALA A 21 -9.09 6.54 -8.86
N GLY A 22 -7.94 6.80 -9.47
CA GLY A 22 -7.62 8.07 -10.12
C GLY A 22 -7.24 9.18 -9.13
N LEU A 23 -6.78 8.77 -7.94
CA LEU A 23 -6.37 9.62 -6.82
C LEU A 23 -4.85 9.84 -6.78
N ARG A 24 -4.08 8.97 -7.43
CA ARG A 24 -2.61 9.09 -7.52
C ARG A 24 -2.24 10.32 -8.34
N ARG A 25 -1.77 11.37 -7.67
CA ARG A 25 -1.22 12.58 -8.30
C ARG A 25 0.27 12.46 -8.60
N THR A 26 0.96 11.62 -7.83
CA THR A 26 2.41 11.46 -7.87
C THR A 26 2.77 10.11 -7.24
N SER A 27 4.00 9.66 -7.46
CA SER A 27 4.51 8.41 -6.87
C SER A 27 5.23 8.69 -5.55
N TYR A 28 5.09 7.79 -4.59
CA TYR A 28 5.78 7.79 -3.31
C TYR A 28 6.79 6.63 -3.25
N PRO A 29 7.76 6.65 -2.32
CA PRO A 29 8.87 5.70 -2.34
C PRO A 29 8.40 4.25 -2.16
N PHE A 30 7.43 4.03 -1.26
CA PHE A 30 6.89 2.70 -0.95
C PHE A 30 5.89 2.17 -1.97
N ASP A 31 5.58 2.90 -3.04
CA ASP A 31 4.70 2.40 -4.11
C ASP A 31 5.33 1.21 -4.89
N TRP A 32 6.62 0.96 -4.70
CA TRP A 32 7.45 0.05 -5.52
C TRP A 32 8.33 -0.88 -4.68
N LEU A 33 8.21 -0.81 -3.36
CA LEU A 33 9.00 -1.61 -2.44
C LEU A 33 8.13 -2.76 -1.92
N LEU A 34 8.71 -3.96 -1.90
CA LEU A 34 8.14 -5.12 -1.21
C LEU A 34 8.65 -5.11 0.22
N ASN A 35 7.76 -5.01 1.20
CA ASN A 35 8.08 -5.10 2.62
C ASN A 35 7.00 -5.91 3.33
N LEU A 36 6.59 -7.04 2.73
CA LEU A 36 5.48 -7.87 3.22
C LEU A 36 5.74 -8.46 4.62
N GLU A 37 6.97 -8.88 4.89
CA GLU A 37 7.35 -9.48 6.17
C GLU A 37 7.35 -8.44 7.29
N ASP A 38 8.24 -7.45 7.18
CA ASP A 38 8.44 -6.44 8.22
C ASP A 38 7.33 -5.39 8.27
N GLY A 39 6.48 -5.34 7.24
CA GLY A 39 5.32 -4.48 7.18
C GLY A 39 5.62 -3.00 7.42
N LEU A 40 4.74 -2.34 8.19
CA LEU A 40 4.84 -0.90 8.43
C LEU A 40 6.00 -0.54 9.37
N THR A 41 6.54 -1.51 10.11
CA THR A 41 7.73 -1.31 10.97
C THR A 41 8.92 -0.79 10.15
N THR A 42 9.29 -1.44 9.05
CA THR A 42 10.43 -0.99 8.22
C THR A 42 10.21 0.39 7.60
N VAL A 43 8.98 0.73 7.22
CA VAL A 43 8.63 2.07 6.74
C VAL A 43 8.82 3.11 7.83
N THR A 44 8.43 2.78 9.06
CA THR A 44 8.62 3.61 10.25
C THR A 44 10.11 3.83 10.52
N ASP A 45 10.92 2.77 10.46
CA ASP A 45 12.37 2.85 10.66
C ASP A 45 13.07 3.70 9.59
N ILE A 46 12.71 3.51 8.31
CA ILE A 46 13.24 4.32 7.19
C ILE A 46 12.95 5.81 7.40
N ILE A 47 11.74 6.16 7.88
CA ILE A 47 11.38 7.55 8.17
C ILE A 47 12.11 8.06 9.42
N ARG A 48 12.25 7.23 10.45
CA ARG A 48 12.97 7.56 11.70
C ARG A 48 14.43 7.91 11.42
N ASP A 49 15.06 7.16 10.52
CA ASP A 49 16.44 7.40 10.06
C ASP A 49 16.55 8.54 9.03
N ASP A 50 15.49 9.33 8.81
CA ASP A 50 15.40 10.41 7.81
C ASP A 50 15.89 9.99 6.41
N PHE A 51 15.57 8.75 6.03
CA PHE A 51 15.97 8.12 4.76
C PHE A 51 17.50 7.99 4.55
N GLN A 52 18.33 8.23 5.56
CA GLN A 52 19.80 8.23 5.42
C GLN A 52 20.37 6.86 5.03
N LYS A 53 19.69 5.78 5.42
CA LYS A 53 20.09 4.40 5.12
C LYS A 53 19.60 3.86 3.77
N VAL A 54 18.74 4.62 3.06
CA VAL A 54 18.13 4.20 1.77
C VAL A 54 18.38 5.18 0.62
N SER A 55 18.95 6.36 0.91
CA SER A 55 19.23 7.40 -0.08
C SER A 55 20.62 7.33 -0.72
N PRO A 56 21.69 6.80 -0.09
CA PRO A 56 23.00 6.66 -0.71
C PRO A 56 22.99 5.71 -1.91
N TRP A 57 23.87 5.93 -2.87
CA TRP A 57 24.01 5.07 -4.05
C TRP A 57 24.36 3.62 -3.71
N ASP A 58 25.20 3.45 -2.70
CA ASP A 58 25.78 2.19 -2.26
C ASP A 58 24.95 1.49 -1.17
N CYS A 59 23.71 1.93 -0.92
CA CYS A 59 22.85 1.36 0.12
C CYS A 59 22.18 0.03 -0.26
N TYR A 60 22.52 -0.54 -1.41
CA TYR A 60 21.89 -1.76 -1.95
C TYR A 60 22.80 -2.98 -1.86
N ASP A 61 22.19 -4.14 -1.62
CA ASP A 61 22.80 -5.45 -1.79
C ASP A 61 21.91 -6.34 -2.67
N VAL A 62 22.54 -7.26 -3.38
CA VAL A 62 21.84 -8.33 -4.11
C VAL A 62 21.62 -9.47 -3.15
N VAL A 63 20.37 -9.88 -2.98
CA VAL A 63 19.98 -10.96 -2.07
C VAL A 63 19.19 -12.02 -2.83
N SER A 64 19.23 -13.25 -2.31
CA SER A 64 18.43 -14.38 -2.80
C SER A 64 17.40 -14.75 -1.73
N PRO A 65 16.17 -14.22 -1.80
CA PRO A 65 15.10 -14.61 -0.88
C PRO A 65 14.86 -16.11 -0.96
N PRO A 66 14.53 -16.80 0.16
CA PRO A 66 14.34 -18.25 0.19
C PRO A 66 13.34 -18.78 -0.84
N ASP A 67 12.31 -17.98 -1.13
CA ASP A 67 11.19 -18.37 -2.02
C ASP A 67 11.21 -17.64 -3.37
N ALA A 68 12.34 -17.01 -3.74
CA ALA A 68 12.47 -16.32 -5.01
C ALA A 68 13.33 -17.13 -5.99
N GLU A 69 12.80 -17.40 -7.19
CA GLU A 69 13.54 -17.99 -8.30
C GLU A 69 14.68 -17.09 -8.82
N ARG A 70 14.75 -15.85 -8.34
CA ARG A 70 15.67 -14.82 -8.82
C ARG A 70 16.24 -14.02 -7.66
N THR A 71 17.48 -13.58 -7.83
CA THR A 71 18.06 -12.54 -6.98
C THR A 71 17.26 -11.25 -7.13
N VAL A 72 17.13 -10.54 -6.02
CA VAL A 72 16.48 -9.23 -5.97
C VAL A 72 17.41 -8.22 -5.31
N LEU A 73 17.20 -6.95 -5.61
CA LEU A 73 17.92 -5.88 -4.96
C LEU A 73 17.20 -5.50 -3.66
N ALA A 74 17.91 -5.49 -2.54
CA ALA A 74 17.43 -5.06 -1.24
C ALA A 74 18.27 -3.89 -0.70
N TYR A 75 17.76 -3.21 0.33
CA TYR A 75 18.59 -2.26 1.09
C TYR A 75 19.47 -3.01 2.09
N LYS A 76 20.75 -2.64 2.20
CA LYS A 76 21.71 -3.21 3.15
C LYS A 76 21.19 -3.21 4.59
N HIS A 77 20.59 -2.10 5.00
CA HIS A 77 20.06 -1.93 6.35
C HIS A 77 18.63 -2.46 6.53
N TYR A 78 17.95 -2.82 5.44
CA TYR A 78 16.60 -3.38 5.45
C TYR A 78 16.52 -4.54 4.44
N PRO A 79 17.21 -5.66 4.72
CA PRO A 79 17.45 -6.72 3.73
C PRO A 79 16.19 -7.47 3.29
N ARG A 80 15.08 -7.29 3.99
CA ARG A 80 13.74 -7.83 3.65
C ARG A 80 12.86 -6.82 2.91
N THR A 81 13.42 -5.67 2.52
CA THR A 81 12.75 -4.66 1.69
C THR A 81 13.34 -4.66 0.29
N PHE A 82 12.55 -5.12 -0.69
CA PHE A 82 13.03 -5.43 -2.02
C PHE A 82 12.53 -4.47 -3.09
N HIS A 83 13.33 -4.26 -4.13
CA HIS A 83 12.93 -3.61 -5.38
C HIS A 83 12.43 -4.64 -6.39
N ILE A 84 11.14 -4.59 -6.73
CA ILE A 84 10.52 -5.60 -7.64
C ILE A 84 10.56 -5.17 -9.11
N HIS A 85 10.55 -3.86 -9.37
CA HIS A 85 10.31 -3.31 -10.72
C HIS A 85 11.40 -2.35 -11.20
N SER A 86 12.52 -2.29 -10.49
CA SER A 86 13.59 -1.33 -10.77
C SER A 86 14.91 -1.80 -10.19
N ASP A 87 16.01 -1.49 -10.85
CA ASP A 87 17.35 -1.67 -10.32
C ASP A 87 18.03 -0.29 -10.15
N PRO A 88 17.84 0.39 -9.00
CA PRO A 88 18.52 1.65 -8.73
C PRO A 88 20.04 1.51 -8.54
N SER A 89 20.57 0.31 -8.29
CA SER A 89 22.02 0.12 -8.07
C SER A 89 22.83 0.20 -9.35
N SER A 90 22.22 -0.15 -10.49
CA SER A 90 22.85 -0.11 -11.81
C SER A 90 22.38 1.08 -12.67
N ASN A 91 21.33 1.80 -12.27
CA ASN A 91 20.75 2.89 -13.06
C ASN A 91 20.60 4.20 -12.30
N ARG A 92 21.41 5.19 -12.69
CA ARG A 92 21.50 6.48 -11.99
C ARG A 92 20.22 7.27 -11.97
N GLU A 93 19.52 7.29 -13.09
CA GLU A 93 18.28 8.02 -13.20
C GLU A 93 17.20 7.42 -12.29
N ILE A 94 17.11 6.09 -12.21
CA ILE A 94 16.15 5.38 -11.36
C ILE A 94 16.39 5.71 -9.88
N HIS A 95 17.64 5.67 -9.42
CA HIS A 95 17.99 6.03 -8.06
C HIS A 95 17.69 7.51 -7.76
N GLU A 96 18.05 8.44 -8.64
CA GLU A 96 17.72 9.86 -8.46
C GLU A 96 16.21 10.10 -8.44
N GLN A 97 15.43 9.35 -9.21
CA GLN A 97 13.97 9.36 -9.14
C GLN A 97 13.47 8.84 -7.78
N LEU A 98 14.06 7.79 -7.23
CA LEU A 98 13.72 7.23 -5.93
C LEU A 98 14.03 8.20 -4.79
N THR A 99 15.21 8.80 -4.78
CA THR A 99 15.62 9.81 -3.78
C THR A 99 14.70 11.03 -3.79
N ARG A 100 14.26 11.47 -4.98
CA ARG A 100 13.22 12.51 -5.12
C ARG A 100 11.88 12.09 -4.52
N ARG A 101 11.52 10.79 -4.54
CA ARG A 101 10.30 10.28 -3.89
C ARG A 101 10.42 10.30 -2.37
N PHE A 102 11.58 9.99 -1.78
CA PHE A 102 11.81 10.15 -0.34
C PHE A 102 11.60 11.61 0.11
N GLN A 103 12.22 12.55 -0.60
CA GLN A 103 12.06 13.99 -0.32
C GLN A 103 10.61 14.44 -0.46
N ARG A 104 9.87 13.89 -1.44
CA ARG A 104 8.44 14.16 -1.63
C ARG A 104 7.60 13.64 -0.47
N LEU A 105 7.89 12.45 0.04
CA LEU A 105 7.20 11.91 1.21
C LEU A 105 7.48 12.77 2.45
N LYS A 106 8.74 13.12 2.71
CA LYS A 106 9.14 14.00 3.81
C LYS A 106 8.34 15.31 3.78
N ARG A 107 8.28 15.98 2.63
CA ARG A 107 7.47 17.19 2.42
C ARG A 107 5.97 16.95 2.60
N ALA A 108 5.46 15.78 2.21
CA ALA A 108 4.05 15.47 2.40
C ALA A 108 3.70 15.33 3.89
N LEU A 109 4.51 14.61 4.66
CA LEU A 109 4.33 14.39 6.10
C LEU A 109 4.36 15.70 6.90
N SER A 110 5.21 16.66 6.52
CA SER A 110 5.28 17.98 7.18
C SER A 110 4.33 19.05 6.63
N SER A 111 3.59 18.76 5.54
CA SER A 111 2.69 19.75 4.92
C SER A 111 1.39 19.96 5.70
N ARG A 112 0.63 21.01 5.37
CA ARG A 112 -0.73 21.24 5.92
C ARG A 112 -1.86 20.57 5.11
N ASP A 113 -1.52 19.84 4.05
CA ASP A 113 -2.50 19.10 3.24
C ASP A 113 -3.11 17.96 4.03
N SER A 114 -4.32 17.53 3.71
CA SER A 114 -4.90 16.29 4.27
C SER A 114 -4.20 15.07 3.68
N LEU A 115 -3.74 14.16 4.54
CA LEU A 115 -3.11 12.90 4.16
C LEU A 115 -4.07 11.74 4.39
N HIS A 116 -4.22 10.92 3.36
CA HIS A 116 -4.90 9.65 3.41
C HIS A 116 -3.84 8.58 3.21
N LEU A 117 -3.48 7.90 4.29
CA LEU A 117 -2.46 6.85 4.29
C LEU A 117 -3.16 5.50 4.14
N ILE A 118 -2.67 4.70 3.20
CA ILE A 118 -3.19 3.36 2.94
C ILE A 118 -2.06 2.38 3.23
N TYR A 119 -2.31 1.42 4.11
CA TYR A 119 -1.42 0.33 4.42
C TYR A 119 -2.19 -0.98 4.35
N TYR A 120 -1.52 -2.07 3.96
CA TYR A 120 -2.15 -3.37 3.93
C TYR A 120 -1.19 -4.47 4.34
N ARG A 121 -1.74 -5.58 4.85
CA ARG A 121 -1.05 -6.86 5.00
C ARG A 121 -1.83 -7.92 4.24
N ASN A 122 -1.15 -8.96 3.81
CA ASN A 122 -1.76 -10.14 3.22
C ASN A 122 -1.65 -11.29 4.22
N LEU A 123 -2.78 -11.91 4.57
CA LEU A 123 -2.86 -12.98 5.56
C LEU A 123 -2.03 -14.19 5.14
N SER A 124 -2.10 -14.59 3.88
CA SER A 124 -1.37 -15.75 3.33
C SER A 124 0.14 -15.49 3.35
N ALA A 125 0.58 -14.26 3.05
CA ALA A 125 1.97 -13.86 3.23
C ALA A 125 2.42 -13.88 4.71
N CYS A 126 1.53 -13.52 5.64
CA CYS A 126 1.83 -13.65 7.08
C CYS A 126 1.95 -15.12 7.49
N ARG A 127 1.04 -15.98 7.00
CA ARG A 127 1.03 -17.43 7.28
C ARG A 127 2.24 -18.15 6.68
N ALA A 128 2.81 -17.66 5.59
CA ALA A 128 4.06 -18.20 5.04
C ALA A 128 5.22 -18.16 6.06
N THR A 129 5.24 -17.17 6.96
CA THR A 129 6.27 -17.05 8.02
C THR A 129 5.80 -17.55 9.39
N ARG A 130 4.50 -17.43 9.69
CA ARG A 130 3.87 -17.88 10.92
C ARG A 130 2.57 -18.64 10.59
N PRO A 131 2.64 -19.95 10.29
CA PRO A 131 1.50 -20.72 9.78
C PRO A 131 0.22 -20.65 10.62
N ASP A 132 0.37 -20.58 11.94
CA ASP A 132 -0.77 -20.57 12.87
C ASP A 132 -1.34 -19.16 13.12
N ILE A 133 -0.83 -18.11 12.47
CA ILE A 133 -1.29 -16.74 12.73
C ILE A 133 -2.75 -16.57 12.28
N THR A 134 -3.56 -16.04 13.19
CA THR A 134 -4.98 -15.78 12.96
C THR A 134 -5.21 -14.39 12.34
N PRO A 135 -6.34 -14.17 11.65
CA PRO A 135 -6.70 -12.84 11.16
C PRO A 135 -6.75 -11.78 12.26
N ALA A 136 -7.19 -12.14 13.47
CA ALA A 136 -7.25 -11.24 14.62
C ALA A 136 -5.85 -10.80 15.08
N GLU A 137 -4.88 -11.73 15.12
CA GLU A 137 -3.50 -11.39 15.44
C GLU A 137 -2.85 -10.48 14.39
N VAL A 138 -3.11 -10.74 13.09
CA VAL A 138 -2.59 -9.86 12.02
C VAL A 138 -3.22 -8.46 12.13
N ALA A 139 -4.53 -8.38 12.37
CA ALA A 139 -5.21 -7.11 12.55
C ALA A 139 -4.68 -6.31 13.74
N GLN A 140 -4.43 -6.96 14.89
CA GLN A 140 -3.81 -6.33 16.05
C GLN A 140 -2.38 -5.89 15.77
N LEU A 141 -1.60 -6.69 15.04
CA LEU A 141 -0.27 -6.31 14.58
C LEU A 141 -0.33 -5.03 13.74
N MET A 142 -1.22 -4.96 12.75
CA MET A 142 -1.39 -3.77 11.90
C MET A 142 -1.73 -2.52 12.71
N LEU A 143 -2.59 -2.65 13.74
CA LEU A 143 -2.93 -1.53 14.63
C LEU A 143 -1.74 -1.09 15.49
N SER A 144 -0.97 -2.04 16.01
CA SER A 144 0.25 -1.76 16.77
C SER A 144 1.29 -1.00 15.94
N GLU A 145 1.59 -1.50 14.73
CA GLU A 145 2.53 -0.85 13.81
C GLU A 145 2.04 0.54 13.39
N TRP A 146 0.74 0.69 13.13
CA TRP A 146 0.14 1.99 12.85
C TRP A 146 0.31 2.95 14.02
N GLY A 147 0.06 2.49 15.25
CA GLY A 147 0.24 3.30 16.45
C GLY A 147 1.67 3.82 16.59
N GLU A 148 2.67 3.00 16.26
CA GLU A 148 4.07 3.41 16.25
C GLU A 148 4.38 4.43 15.16
N PHE A 149 3.94 4.16 13.93
CA PHE A 149 4.10 5.09 12.80
C PHE A 149 3.48 6.45 13.12
N LEU A 150 2.26 6.47 13.68
CA LEU A 150 1.57 7.70 14.04
C LEU A 150 2.33 8.49 15.11
N ARG A 151 2.84 7.81 16.15
CA ARG A 151 3.69 8.45 17.17
C ARG A 151 4.94 9.08 16.56
N LEU A 152 5.55 8.44 15.57
CA LEU A 152 6.72 8.98 14.88
C LEU A 152 6.39 10.26 14.10
N ILE A 153 5.29 10.27 13.33
CA ILE A 153 5.00 11.41 12.44
C ILE A 153 4.23 12.55 13.11
N SER A 154 3.55 12.30 14.23
CA SER A 154 2.67 13.28 14.87
C SER A 154 3.36 14.60 15.27
N PRO A 155 4.63 14.64 15.73
CA PRO A 155 5.29 15.89 16.09
C PRO A 155 5.52 16.84 14.91
N TRP A 156 5.58 16.31 13.68
CA TRP A 156 5.84 17.09 12.46
C TRP A 156 4.58 17.35 11.63
N ARG A 157 3.47 16.68 11.98
CA ARG A 157 2.24 16.68 11.21
C ARG A 157 1.40 17.92 11.53
N GLN A 158 1.15 18.77 10.54
CA GLN A 158 0.37 20.01 10.71
C GLN A 158 -1.07 19.98 10.16
N GLY A 159 -1.50 18.88 9.56
CA GLY A 159 -2.84 18.75 8.96
C GLY A 159 -3.50 17.43 9.31
N ASP A 160 -4.69 17.21 8.75
CA ASP A 160 -5.44 15.97 9.01
C ASP A 160 -4.80 14.73 8.39
N THR A 161 -4.81 13.64 9.15
CA THR A 161 -4.37 12.32 8.70
C THR A 161 -5.49 11.34 8.91
N THR A 162 -5.85 10.59 7.87
CA THR A 162 -6.75 9.44 7.97
C THR A 162 -6.03 8.20 7.47
N VAL A 163 -6.41 7.06 8.02
CA VAL A 163 -5.78 5.79 7.69
C VAL A 163 -6.80 4.76 7.27
N LEU A 164 -6.45 4.05 6.22
CA LEU A 164 -7.09 2.82 5.82
C LEU A 164 -6.07 1.68 5.94
N LEU A 165 -6.30 0.81 6.92
CA LEU A 165 -5.62 -0.47 7.10
C LEU A 165 -6.45 -1.53 6.37
N VAL A 166 -5.84 -2.27 5.45
CA VAL A 166 -6.50 -3.34 4.70
C VAL A 166 -5.84 -4.68 5.01
N LEU A 167 -6.61 -5.63 5.55
CA LEU A 167 -6.18 -7.02 5.64
C LEU A 167 -6.68 -7.75 4.39
N GLU A 168 -5.76 -8.05 3.46
CA GLU A 168 -6.05 -8.95 2.35
C GLU A 168 -6.07 -10.40 2.84
N CYS A 169 -7.09 -11.16 2.45
CA CYS A 169 -7.21 -12.58 2.78
C CYS A 169 -7.68 -13.38 1.57
N ASP A 170 -7.42 -14.69 1.57
CA ASP A 170 -7.93 -15.56 0.53
C ASP A 170 -9.46 -15.70 0.64
N VAL A 171 -10.09 -16.21 -0.42
CA VAL A 171 -11.57 -16.27 -0.51
C VAL A 171 -12.15 -17.13 0.62
N GLU A 172 -11.42 -18.18 1.01
CA GLU A 172 -11.76 -19.13 2.06
C GLU A 172 -11.71 -18.50 3.46
N ASP A 173 -10.87 -17.46 3.66
CA ASP A 173 -10.67 -16.79 4.95
C ASP A 173 -11.61 -15.59 5.17
N VAL A 174 -12.48 -15.27 4.20
CA VAL A 174 -13.30 -14.04 4.22
C VAL A 174 -14.13 -13.92 5.48
N GLU A 175 -14.87 -14.98 5.83
CA GLU A 175 -15.79 -14.96 6.97
C GLU A 175 -15.02 -14.85 8.30
N GLN A 176 -13.93 -15.61 8.45
CA GLN A 176 -13.10 -15.55 9.65
C GLN A 176 -12.46 -14.18 9.82
N THR A 177 -12.01 -13.57 8.71
CA THR A 177 -11.37 -12.27 8.71
C THR A 177 -12.37 -11.15 8.99
N ASP A 178 -13.61 -11.24 8.50
CA ASP A 178 -14.69 -10.32 8.89
C ASP A 178 -14.96 -10.34 10.38
N ARG A 179 -15.21 -11.54 10.93
CA ARG A 179 -15.47 -11.70 12.36
C ARG A 179 -14.33 -11.16 13.21
N ALA A 180 -13.09 -11.39 12.78
CA ALA A 180 -11.91 -10.88 13.47
C ALA A 180 -11.82 -9.35 13.48
N ILE A 181 -12.15 -8.69 12.35
CA ILE A 181 -12.12 -7.22 12.26
C ILE A 181 -13.28 -6.59 13.04
N ASP A 182 -14.47 -7.19 13.01
CA ASP A 182 -15.68 -6.63 13.63
C ASP A 182 -15.59 -6.55 15.16
N ILE A 183 -14.84 -7.45 15.80
CA ILE A 183 -14.64 -7.45 17.26
C ILE A 183 -13.51 -6.53 17.73
N ILE A 184 -12.74 -5.95 16.81
CA ILE A 184 -11.60 -5.09 17.15
C ILE A 184 -12.08 -3.66 17.37
N GLU A 185 -11.91 -3.18 18.60
CA GLU A 185 -12.20 -1.79 18.94
C GLU A 185 -11.10 -0.84 18.45
N ILE A 186 -11.50 0.14 17.63
CA ILE A 186 -10.60 1.18 17.11
C ILE A 186 -11.00 2.51 17.75
N ALA A 187 -10.21 2.98 18.70
CA ALA A 187 -10.49 4.20 19.45
C ALA A 187 -10.40 5.47 18.58
N ASP A 188 -9.49 5.51 17.60
CA ASP A 188 -9.31 6.68 16.73
C ASP A 188 -10.26 6.61 15.52
N PRO A 189 -11.26 7.50 15.41
CA PRO A 189 -12.22 7.46 14.32
C PRO A 189 -11.60 7.85 12.96
N LYS A 190 -10.36 8.34 12.92
CA LYS A 190 -9.59 8.60 11.69
C LYS A 190 -8.93 7.34 11.12
N VAL A 191 -8.99 6.23 11.85
CA VAL A 191 -8.45 4.92 11.44
C VAL A 191 -9.60 4.00 11.06
N ALA A 192 -9.50 3.38 9.88
CA ALA A 192 -10.38 2.32 9.44
C ALA A 192 -9.57 1.05 9.22
N LEU A 193 -9.98 -0.06 9.83
CA LEU A 193 -9.50 -1.40 9.50
C LEU A 193 -10.59 -2.12 8.71
N LYS A 194 -10.22 -2.64 7.54
CA LYS A 194 -11.13 -3.32 6.64
C LYS A 194 -10.45 -4.51 5.99
N ARG A 195 -11.24 -5.39 5.40
CA ARG A 195 -10.78 -6.55 4.63
C ARG A 195 -11.00 -6.32 3.14
N ALA A 196 -10.09 -6.85 2.33
CA ALA A 196 -10.32 -7.15 0.93
C ALA A 196 -9.92 -8.61 0.66
N ILE A 197 -10.40 -9.21 -0.42
CA ILE A 197 -9.81 -10.48 -0.88
C ILE A 197 -8.38 -10.27 -1.38
N SER A 198 -7.60 -11.33 -1.49
CA SER A 198 -6.29 -11.35 -2.16
C SER A 198 -6.44 -11.11 -3.68
N ARG A 199 -5.34 -10.75 -4.32
CA ARG A 199 -5.28 -10.59 -5.78
C ARG A 199 -5.02 -11.94 -6.46
N TYR A 200 -5.94 -12.34 -7.33
CA TYR A 200 -5.82 -13.53 -8.19
C TYR A 200 -5.67 -13.08 -9.64
N ASP A 201 -4.48 -13.21 -10.23
CA ASP A 201 -4.20 -12.72 -11.60
C ASP A 201 -4.65 -13.68 -12.70
N ASP A 202 -4.86 -14.95 -12.34
CA ASP A 202 -5.30 -16.05 -13.18
C ASP A 202 -6.83 -16.21 -13.24
N ASP A 203 -7.56 -15.71 -12.23
CA ASP A 203 -9.02 -15.69 -12.22
C ASP A 203 -9.57 -14.27 -12.47
N ALA A 204 -10.18 -14.06 -13.64
CA ALA A 204 -10.71 -12.77 -14.04
C ALA A 204 -11.87 -12.25 -13.15
N ALA A 205 -12.67 -13.15 -12.58
CA ALA A 205 -13.80 -12.79 -11.72
C ALA A 205 -13.32 -12.37 -10.33
N LEU A 206 -12.39 -13.13 -9.74
CA LEU A 206 -11.75 -12.79 -8.47
C LEU A 206 -10.90 -11.52 -8.59
N TYR A 207 -10.19 -11.33 -9.70
CA TYR A 207 -9.47 -10.09 -9.99
C TYR A 207 -10.40 -8.86 -10.01
N ASP A 208 -11.55 -8.97 -10.68
CA ASP A 208 -12.54 -7.90 -10.75
C ASP A 208 -13.17 -7.62 -9.38
N ARG A 209 -13.44 -8.67 -8.60
CA ARG A 209 -13.90 -8.55 -7.20
C ARG A 209 -12.86 -7.82 -6.34
N TRP A 210 -11.59 -8.22 -6.39
CA TRP A 210 -10.48 -7.57 -5.71
C TRP A 210 -10.41 -6.08 -6.03
N GLN A 211 -10.47 -5.72 -7.32
CA GLN A 211 -10.47 -4.30 -7.73
C GLN A 211 -11.68 -3.52 -7.22
N LYS A 212 -12.87 -4.14 -7.22
CA LYS A 212 -14.11 -3.52 -6.73
C LYS A 212 -14.06 -3.27 -5.22
N GLU A 213 -13.64 -4.26 -4.45
CA GLU A 213 -13.50 -4.17 -2.99
C GLU A 213 -12.49 -3.07 -2.64
N TRP A 214 -11.27 -3.12 -3.17
CA TRP A 214 -10.26 -2.08 -2.91
C TRP A 214 -10.71 -0.67 -3.27
N ALA A 215 -11.36 -0.51 -4.43
CA ALA A 215 -11.85 0.80 -4.83
C ALA A 215 -12.98 1.30 -3.91
N HIS A 216 -13.87 0.40 -3.46
CA HIS A 216 -14.88 0.73 -2.45
C HIS A 216 -14.22 1.16 -1.15
N LEU A 217 -13.22 0.41 -0.67
CA LEU A 217 -12.51 0.72 0.57
C LEU A 217 -11.85 2.10 0.53
N ILE A 218 -11.08 2.38 -0.52
CA ILE A 218 -10.38 3.66 -0.67
C ILE A 218 -11.38 4.83 -0.75
N ILE A 219 -12.49 4.68 -1.47
CA ILE A 219 -13.45 5.78 -1.67
C ILE A 219 -14.23 6.06 -0.37
N ASN A 220 -14.66 5.01 0.33
CA ASN A 220 -15.63 5.15 1.43
C ASN A 220 -14.98 5.22 2.82
N HIS A 221 -13.76 4.70 2.99
CA HIS A 221 -13.11 4.61 4.31
C HIS A 221 -11.91 5.54 4.48
N THR A 222 -11.67 6.49 3.57
CA THR A 222 -10.60 7.50 3.71
C THR A 222 -11.11 8.89 4.08
N ARG A 223 -12.36 9.03 4.55
CA ARG A 223 -13.05 10.33 4.78
C ARG A 223 -12.88 11.31 3.59
N MET A 224 -12.91 10.75 2.39
CA MET A 224 -12.74 11.50 1.15
C MET A 224 -13.87 12.52 0.98
N PRO A 225 -13.58 13.78 0.61
CA PRO A 225 -14.61 14.75 0.23
C PRO A 225 -15.52 14.22 -0.89
N ILE A 226 -16.82 14.51 -0.81
CA ILE A 226 -17.83 14.02 -1.76
C ILE A 226 -17.46 14.30 -3.22
N TRP A 227 -16.93 15.50 -3.51
CA TRP A 227 -16.52 15.86 -4.88
C TRP A 227 -15.38 14.97 -5.42
N LEU A 228 -14.48 14.49 -4.56
CA LEU A 228 -13.46 13.51 -4.93
C LEU A 228 -14.07 12.13 -5.16
N GLN A 229 -15.06 11.73 -4.35
CA GLN A 229 -15.78 10.47 -4.55
C GLN A 229 -16.47 10.45 -5.93
N VAL A 230 -17.21 11.51 -6.25
CA VAL A 230 -17.86 11.68 -7.57
C VAL A 230 -16.84 11.58 -8.70
N ARG A 231 -15.69 12.27 -8.57
CA ARG A 231 -14.60 12.18 -9.55
C ARG A 231 -14.05 10.77 -9.71
N CYS A 232 -13.89 10.03 -8.62
CA CYS A 232 -13.46 8.63 -8.65
C CYS A 232 -14.47 7.74 -9.40
N HIS A 233 -15.76 7.87 -9.08
CA HIS A 233 -16.83 7.14 -9.77
C HIS A 233 -16.87 7.45 -11.26
N ALA A 234 -16.82 8.72 -11.65
CA ALA A 234 -16.79 9.13 -13.05
C ALA A 234 -15.59 8.54 -13.80
N LYS A 235 -14.38 8.62 -13.22
CA LYS A 235 -13.17 8.02 -13.83
C LYS A 235 -13.28 6.51 -14.00
N ARG A 236 -13.86 5.81 -13.02
CA ARG A 236 -14.06 4.35 -13.09
C ARG A 236 -15.08 3.98 -14.16
N ALA A 237 -16.19 4.72 -14.26
CA ALA A 237 -17.18 4.53 -15.32
C ALA A 237 -16.57 4.70 -16.71
N VAL A 238 -15.81 5.79 -16.93
CA VAL A 238 -15.09 6.03 -18.21
C VAL A 238 -14.13 4.89 -18.55
N ARG A 239 -13.41 4.36 -17.57
CA ARG A 239 -12.50 3.22 -17.79
C ARG A 239 -13.24 1.92 -18.11
N SER A 240 -14.36 1.65 -17.44
CA SER A 240 -15.21 0.49 -17.73
C SER A 240 -15.72 0.56 -19.17
N ILE A 241 -16.25 1.71 -19.60
CA ILE A 241 -16.70 1.94 -20.98
C ILE A 241 -15.56 1.70 -21.98
N ARG A 242 -14.36 2.26 -21.74
CA ARG A 242 -13.19 2.05 -22.61
C ARG A 242 -12.77 0.57 -22.68
N LYS A 243 -12.83 -0.17 -21.57
CA LYS A 243 -12.51 -1.61 -21.54
C LYS A 243 -13.51 -2.39 -22.40
N SER A 244 -14.81 -2.11 -22.27
CA SER A 244 -15.87 -2.74 -23.06
C SER A 244 -15.78 -2.45 -24.56
N ILE A 245 -15.40 -1.23 -24.95
CA ILE A 245 -15.16 -0.88 -26.36
C ILE A 245 -13.96 -1.67 -26.89
N LYS A 246 -12.85 -1.71 -26.14
CA LYS A 246 -11.63 -2.42 -26.56
C LYS A 246 -11.85 -3.94 -26.66
N SER A 247 -12.64 -4.54 -25.78
CA SER A 247 -12.96 -5.97 -25.87
C SER A 247 -13.82 -6.28 -27.08
N ARG A 248 -14.83 -5.45 -27.39
CA ARG A 248 -15.66 -5.59 -28.60
C ARG A 248 -14.86 -5.43 -29.89
N LEU A 249 -13.90 -4.51 -29.93
CA LEU A 249 -13.02 -4.34 -31.09
C LEU A 249 -12.11 -5.55 -31.31
N ARG A 250 -11.64 -6.20 -30.24
CA ARG A 250 -10.81 -7.42 -30.32
C ARG A 250 -11.58 -8.68 -30.71
N SER A 251 -12.89 -8.74 -30.45
CA SER A 251 -13.73 -9.86 -30.90
C SER A 251 -14.18 -9.74 -32.36
N LEU A 252 -13.90 -8.60 -33.00
CA LEU A 252 -14.24 -8.32 -34.40
C LEU A 252 -13.01 -8.39 -35.34
N SER A 253 -11.82 -8.61 -34.78
CA SER A 253 -10.53 -8.77 -35.49
C SER A 253 -10.05 -10.20 -35.40
#